data_AF-A0A7S0E051-F1
#
_entry.id   AF-A0A7S0E051-F1
#
_cell.length_a   1.000
_cell.length_b   1.000
_cell.length_c   1.000
_cell.angle_alpha   90.00
_cell.angle_beta   90.00
_cell.angle_gamma   90.00
#
_symmetry.space_group_name_H-M   'P 1'
#
loop_
_entity.id
_entity.type
_entity.pdbx_description
1 polymer ?
#
loop_
_entity_poly.entity_id
_entity_poly.type
_entity_poly.pdbx_seq_one_letter_code
_entity_poly.pdbx_strand_id
1 'polypeptide(L)'
;IQDENDEIRKEALECLGLFCLLDEHIAASYVPLFLQVLAHDTDKLQACALSAILDILLVFKQSDWNKVPEQLLEVGGEAAASSSAWQQIVQTLSHGSCLLRSTAAEGLAKLLYAGRLRAAGQEAEKQATLALLFSYFASSTEEEA
;
A
#
# COMPACT_ATOMS: atom_id res chain seq x y z
N ILE A 1 -12.58 5.56 -12.10
CA ILE A 1 -11.71 4.37 -11.94
C ILE A 1 -12.04 3.28 -12.96
N GLN A 2 -13.29 3.10 -13.40
CA GLN A 2 -13.64 2.13 -14.46
C GLN A 2 -13.41 2.64 -15.90
N ASP A 3 -12.71 3.77 -16.07
CA ASP A 3 -12.47 4.32 -17.40
C ASP A 3 -11.41 3.49 -18.14
N GLU A 4 -11.49 3.35 -19.46
CA GLU A 4 -10.49 2.58 -20.23
C GLU A 4 -9.13 3.30 -20.30
N ASN A 5 -9.09 4.61 -20.09
CA ASN A 5 -7.88 5.41 -20.15
C ASN A 5 -7.15 5.43 -18.80
N ASP A 6 -5.95 4.86 -18.78
CA ASP A 6 -5.07 4.81 -17.61
C ASP A 6 -4.82 6.18 -16.95
N GLU A 7 -4.64 7.24 -17.73
CA GLU A 7 -4.35 8.57 -17.17
C GLU A 7 -5.60 9.16 -16.49
N ILE A 8 -6.80 8.89 -17.02
CA ILE A 8 -8.07 9.26 -16.37
C ILE A 8 -8.29 8.42 -15.10
N ARG A 9 -7.98 7.12 -15.14
CA ARG A 9 -8.04 6.25 -13.96
C ARG A 9 -7.09 6.72 -12.86
N LYS A 10 -5.87 7.14 -13.23
CA LYS A 10 -4.87 7.66 -12.32
C LYS A 10 -5.36 8.92 -11.61
N GLU A 11 -5.84 9.92 -12.36
CA GLU A 11 -6.41 11.14 -11.78
C GLU A 11 -7.58 10.83 -10.84
N ALA A 12 -8.46 9.90 -11.23
CA ALA A 12 -9.57 9.48 -10.38
C ALA A 12 -9.11 8.79 -9.09
N LEU A 13 -8.04 7.98 -9.14
CA LEU A 13 -7.46 7.34 -7.96
C LEU A 13 -6.80 8.36 -7.03
N GLU A 14 -6.09 9.34 -7.57
CA GLU A 14 -5.49 10.43 -6.78
C GLU A 14 -6.57 11.24 -6.07
N CYS A 15 -7.61 11.65 -6.79
CA CYS A 15 -8.77 12.35 -6.22
C CYS A 15 -9.47 11.52 -5.13
N LEU A 16 -9.67 10.22 -5.36
CA LEU A 16 -10.28 9.33 -4.39
C LEU A 16 -9.40 9.15 -3.15
N GLY A 17 -8.08 9.02 -3.34
CA GLY A 17 -7.11 8.90 -2.25
C GLY A 17 -7.16 10.13 -1.33
N LEU A 18 -7.12 11.33 -1.91
CA LEU A 18 -7.25 12.59 -1.17
C LEU A 18 -8.61 12.70 -0.46
N PHE A 19 -9.70 12.29 -1.11
CA PHE A 19 -11.03 12.26 -0.50
C PHE A 19 -11.09 11.33 0.72
N CYS A 20 -10.44 10.16 0.66
CA CYS A 20 -10.37 9.23 1.78
C CYS A 20 -9.66 9.83 3.00
N LEU A 21 -8.73 10.78 2.84
CA LEU A 21 -8.05 11.42 3.96
C LEU A 21 -8.97 12.33 4.80
N LEU A 22 -10.19 12.60 4.35
CA LEU A 22 -11.15 13.44 5.06
C LEU A 22 -11.89 12.69 6.18
N ASP A 23 -12.07 11.38 6.07
CA ASP A 23 -12.86 10.58 7.00
C ASP A 23 -12.39 9.12 7.06
N GLU A 24 -12.15 8.62 8.28
CA GLU A 24 -11.61 7.27 8.52
C GLU A 24 -12.59 6.16 8.06
N HIS A 25 -13.90 6.36 8.20
CA HIS A 25 -14.90 5.37 7.78
C HIS A 25 -15.01 5.30 6.26
N ILE A 26 -14.93 6.45 5.58
CA ILE A 26 -14.85 6.52 4.13
C ILE A 26 -13.58 5.80 3.66
N ALA A 27 -12.43 6.13 4.24
CA ALA A 27 -11.17 5.49 3.88
C ALA A 27 -11.24 3.97 3.99
N ALA A 28 -11.74 3.45 5.13
CA ALA A 28 -11.90 2.02 5.36
C ALA A 28 -12.76 1.31 4.30
N SER A 29 -13.75 2.02 3.74
CA SER A 29 -14.63 1.49 2.70
C SER A 29 -13.95 1.37 1.32
N TYR A 30 -12.91 2.18 1.07
CA TYR A 30 -12.21 2.25 -0.23
C TYR A 30 -10.82 1.60 -0.24
N VAL A 31 -10.21 1.32 0.92
CA VAL A 31 -8.95 0.55 1.00
C VAL A 31 -8.96 -0.74 0.17
N PRO A 32 -10.03 -1.57 0.16
CA PRO A 32 -10.10 -2.77 -0.68
C PRO A 32 -9.91 -2.50 -2.17
N LEU A 33 -10.47 -1.39 -2.66
CA LEU A 33 -10.32 -0.99 -4.06
C LEU A 33 -8.86 -0.62 -4.38
N PHE A 34 -8.18 0.10 -3.49
CA PHE A 34 -6.75 0.40 -3.67
C PHE A 34 -5.89 -0.86 -3.64
N LEU A 35 -6.21 -1.84 -2.79
CA LEU A 35 -5.51 -3.14 -2.75
C LEU A 35 -5.71 -3.95 -4.04
N GLN A 36 -6.90 -3.91 -4.63
CA GLN A 36 -7.16 -4.54 -5.93
C GLN A 36 -6.36 -3.88 -7.05
N VAL A 37 -6.34 -2.53 -7.10
CA VAL A 37 -5.52 -1.79 -8.06
C VAL A 37 -4.04 -2.13 -7.87
N LEU A 38 -3.57 -2.16 -6.62
CA LEU A 38 -2.19 -2.55 -6.29
C LEU A 38 -1.84 -3.97 -6.76
N ALA A 39 -2.78 -4.91 -6.76
CA ALA A 39 -2.53 -6.29 -7.18
C ALA A 39 -2.55 -6.50 -8.70
N HIS A 40 -3.40 -5.77 -9.43
CA HIS A 40 -3.81 -6.18 -10.78
C HIS A 40 -3.59 -5.14 -11.89
N ASP A 41 -3.30 -3.88 -11.56
CA ASP A 41 -3.24 -2.80 -12.55
C ASP A 41 -1.81 -2.51 -13.04
N THR A 42 -1.64 -1.49 -13.89
CA THR A 42 -0.31 -1.08 -14.38
C THR A 42 0.55 -0.47 -13.27
N ASP A 43 1.88 -0.57 -13.39
CA ASP A 43 2.84 -0.04 -12.38
C ASP A 43 2.53 1.40 -11.93
N LYS A 44 2.09 2.27 -12.84
CA LYS A 44 1.73 3.66 -12.54
C LYS A 44 0.50 3.74 -11.62
N LEU A 45 -0.53 2.95 -11.91
CA LEU A 45 -1.77 2.90 -11.14
C LEU A 45 -1.55 2.18 -9.80
N GLN A 46 -0.75 1.11 -9.80
CA GLN A 46 -0.31 0.42 -8.58
C GLN A 46 0.44 1.37 -7.64
N ALA A 47 1.39 2.17 -8.16
CA ALA A 47 2.13 3.13 -7.36
C ALA A 47 1.21 4.22 -6.78
N CYS A 48 0.26 4.71 -7.58
CA CYS A 48 -0.76 5.67 -7.13
C CYS A 48 -1.62 5.09 -6.00
N ALA A 49 -2.12 3.87 -6.15
CA ALA A 49 -2.91 3.19 -5.12
C ALA A 49 -2.10 2.93 -3.85
N LEU A 50 -0.84 2.50 -4.00
CA LEU A 50 0.08 2.28 -2.89
C LEU A 50 0.32 3.57 -2.10
N SER A 51 0.58 4.69 -2.77
CA SER A 51 0.72 6.00 -2.12
C SER A 51 -0.54 6.37 -1.33
N ALA A 52 -1.73 6.22 -1.93
CA ALA A 52 -2.98 6.51 -1.25
C ALA A 52 -3.17 5.65 0.02
N ILE A 53 -2.87 4.36 -0.04
CA ILE A 53 -2.91 3.46 1.13
C ILE A 53 -1.93 3.93 2.21
N LEU A 54 -0.70 4.25 1.85
CA LEU A 54 0.34 4.68 2.79
C LEU A 54 -0.02 6.03 3.46
N ASP A 55 -0.63 6.95 2.73
CA ASP A 55 -1.10 8.23 3.27
C ASP A 55 -2.29 8.03 4.24
N ILE A 56 -3.25 7.16 3.89
CA ILE A 56 -4.36 6.76 4.77
C ILE A 56 -3.81 6.18 6.09
N LEU A 57 -2.82 5.28 5.99
CA LEU A 57 -2.14 4.68 7.15
C LEU A 57 -1.36 5.70 7.99
N LEU A 58 -0.87 6.76 7.36
CA LEU A 58 -0.12 7.82 8.04
C LEU A 58 -1.07 8.76 8.82
N VAL A 59 -2.20 9.11 8.21
CA VAL A 59 -3.21 10.01 8.76
C VAL A 59 -3.99 9.33 9.89
N PHE A 60 -4.57 8.16 9.61
CA PHE A 60 -5.47 7.48 10.53
C PHE A 60 -4.74 6.52 11.47
N LYS A 61 -5.27 6.35 12.69
CA LYS A 61 -4.58 5.59 13.75
C LYS A 61 -4.95 4.12 13.80
N GLN A 62 -5.98 3.69 13.06
CA GLN A 62 -6.58 2.39 13.32
C GLN A 62 -5.58 1.24 13.27
N SER A 63 -5.75 0.34 14.22
CA SER A 63 -4.85 -0.79 14.52
C SER A 63 -5.38 -2.10 13.95
N ASP A 64 -6.53 -2.06 13.28
CA ASP A 64 -7.35 -3.21 12.91
C ASP A 64 -7.60 -3.29 11.39
N TRP A 65 -6.60 -2.96 10.56
CA TRP A 65 -6.68 -3.14 9.09
C TRP A 65 -6.91 -4.60 8.68
N ASN A 66 -6.64 -5.54 9.58
CA ASN A 66 -6.99 -6.96 9.41
C ASN A 66 -8.51 -7.23 9.50
N LYS A 67 -9.32 -6.23 9.85
CA LYS A 67 -10.80 -6.33 9.89
C LYS A 67 -11.47 -5.77 8.64
N VAL A 68 -10.70 -5.39 7.62
CA VAL A 68 -11.29 -5.12 6.30
C VAL A 68 -12.10 -6.36 5.91
N PRO A 69 -13.43 -6.25 5.79
CA PRO A 69 -14.27 -7.41 5.54
C PRO A 69 -13.83 -8.09 4.24
N GLU A 70 -13.60 -9.40 4.28
CA GLU A 70 -13.24 -10.20 3.10
C GLU A 70 -14.20 -9.96 1.93
N GLN A 71 -15.48 -9.67 2.23
CA GLN A 71 -16.50 -9.34 1.22
C GLN A 71 -16.19 -8.09 0.39
N LEU A 72 -15.36 -7.17 0.88
CA LEU A 72 -14.93 -6.00 0.11
C LEU A 72 -13.68 -6.27 -0.72
N LEU A 73 -12.92 -7.34 -0.40
CA LEU A 73 -11.77 -7.79 -1.18
C LEU A 73 -12.21 -8.63 -2.41
N GLU A 74 -13.40 -9.22 -2.39
CA GLU A 74 -13.95 -10.09 -3.44
C GLU A 74 -14.67 -9.35 -4.60
N VAL A 75 -14.19 -8.19 -5.04
CA VAL A 75 -14.61 -7.64 -6.34
C VAL A 75 -13.61 -8.10 -7.41
N GLY A 76 -13.69 -9.38 -7.77
CA GLY A 76 -13.01 -9.95 -8.92
C GLY A 76 -12.09 -11.14 -8.64
N GLY A 77 -12.67 -12.35 -8.61
CA GLY A 77 -12.00 -13.58 -9.04
C GLY A 77 -11.01 -14.23 -8.06
N GLU A 78 -11.34 -15.46 -7.67
CA GLU A 78 -10.53 -16.52 -7.07
C GLU A 78 -9.62 -16.16 -5.88
N ALA A 79 -9.93 -16.78 -4.74
CA ALA A 79 -9.19 -16.71 -3.48
C ALA A 79 -7.69 -17.02 -3.65
N ALA A 80 -6.90 -15.98 -3.93
CA ALA A 80 -5.47 -16.00 -3.74
C ALA A 80 -5.20 -16.09 -2.24
N ALA A 81 -4.30 -17.00 -1.85
CA ALA A 81 -3.93 -17.30 -0.47
C ALA A 81 -3.87 -16.03 0.39
N SER A 82 -4.56 -16.05 1.53
CA SER A 82 -4.85 -14.92 2.42
C SER A 82 -3.60 -14.21 2.95
N SER A 83 -2.89 -13.47 2.10
CA SER A 83 -1.90 -12.51 2.54
C SER A 83 -2.66 -11.32 3.11
N SER A 84 -2.28 -10.89 4.32
CA SER A 84 -2.89 -9.71 4.90
C SER A 84 -2.62 -8.51 3.98
N ALA A 85 -3.52 -7.51 3.96
CA ALA A 85 -3.30 -6.26 3.22
C ALA A 85 -1.91 -5.65 3.50
N TRP A 86 -1.43 -5.82 4.74
CA TRP A 86 -0.09 -5.44 5.15
C TRP A 86 1.02 -6.19 4.41
N GLN A 87 0.90 -7.52 4.28
CA GLN A 87 1.87 -8.33 3.54
C GLN A 87 1.94 -7.92 2.07
N GLN A 88 0.81 -7.59 1.44
CA GLN A 88 0.79 -7.11 0.06
C GLN A 88 1.59 -5.80 -0.10
N ILE A 89 1.42 -4.84 0.83
CA ILE A 89 2.19 -3.59 0.85
C ILE A 89 3.68 -3.87 1.02
N VAL A 90 4.05 -4.70 2.01
CA VAL A 90 5.45 -4.98 2.34
C VAL A 90 6.17 -5.75 1.22
N GLN A 91 5.49 -6.69 0.56
CA GLN A 91 6.04 -7.44 -0.58
C GLN A 91 6.39 -6.52 -1.76
N THR A 92 5.78 -5.33 -1.85
CA THR A 92 6.08 -4.36 -2.91
C THR A 92 7.54 -3.84 -2.84
N LEU A 93 8.21 -3.92 -1.69
CA LEU A 93 9.65 -3.64 -1.56
C LEU A 93 10.53 -4.57 -2.41
N SER A 94 10.03 -5.76 -2.74
CA SER A 94 10.72 -6.76 -3.56
C SER A 94 10.19 -6.82 -4.99
N HIS A 95 9.34 -5.87 -5.40
CA HIS A 95 8.75 -5.85 -6.74
C HIS A 95 9.80 -5.57 -7.83
N GLY A 96 9.57 -6.05 -9.06
CA GLY A 96 10.50 -5.83 -10.18
C GLY A 96 10.64 -4.37 -10.62
N SER A 97 9.59 -3.58 -10.40
CA SER A 97 9.51 -2.16 -10.78
C SER A 97 10.19 -1.24 -9.77
N CYS A 98 11.14 -0.42 -10.22
CA CYS A 98 11.81 0.57 -9.38
C CYS A 98 10.82 1.58 -8.77
N LEU A 99 9.82 2.01 -9.56
CA LEU A 99 8.78 2.94 -9.11
C LEU A 99 8.02 2.41 -7.90
N LEU A 100 7.64 1.13 -7.95
CA LEU A 100 6.89 0.51 -6.86
C LEU A 100 7.76 0.30 -5.62
N ARG A 101 9.01 -0.16 -5.80
CA ARG A 101 9.95 -0.34 -4.68
C ARG A 101 10.23 0.99 -3.97
N SER A 102 10.48 2.07 -4.71
CA SER A 102 10.76 3.38 -4.13
C SER A 102 9.53 3.96 -3.42
N THR A 103 8.35 3.83 -4.02
CA THR A 103 7.08 4.27 -3.40
C THR A 103 6.80 3.52 -2.10
N ALA A 104 6.98 2.20 -2.09
CA ALA A 104 6.83 1.38 -0.89
C ALA A 104 7.84 1.79 0.19
N ALA A 105 9.13 1.90 -0.18
CA ALA A 105 10.20 2.26 0.74
C ALA A 105 9.97 3.64 1.37
N GLU A 106 9.59 4.62 0.57
CA GLU A 106 9.30 5.98 1.05
C GLU A 106 8.16 5.98 2.06
N GLY A 107 6.99 5.42 1.72
CA GLY A 107 5.85 5.47 2.63
C GLY A 107 6.05 4.60 3.88
N LEU A 108 6.69 3.44 3.77
CA LEU A 108 7.05 2.62 4.94
C LEU A 108 8.05 3.34 5.86
N ALA A 109 9.02 4.06 5.30
CA ALA A 109 9.94 4.90 6.07
C ALA A 109 9.21 6.06 6.76
N LYS A 110 8.24 6.71 6.09
CA LYS A 110 7.38 7.74 6.71
C LYS A 110 6.56 7.17 7.87
N LEU A 111 5.97 5.99 7.69
CA LEU A 111 5.24 5.31 8.76
C LEU A 111 6.16 4.96 9.93
N LEU A 112 7.40 4.54 9.67
CA LEU A 112 8.39 4.27 10.71
C LEU A 112 8.75 5.55 11.48
N TYR A 113 9.07 6.62 10.75
CA TYR A 113 9.41 7.93 11.33
C TYR A 113 8.28 8.49 12.19
N ALA A 114 7.04 8.39 11.71
CA ALA A 114 5.85 8.83 12.43
C ALA A 114 5.44 7.90 13.59
N GLY A 115 6.19 6.81 13.85
CA GLY A 115 5.87 5.81 14.88
C GLY A 115 4.62 4.97 14.57
N ARG A 116 4.09 5.05 13.33
CA ARG A 116 2.88 4.36 12.87
C ARG A 116 3.13 2.93 12.45
N LEU A 117 4.34 2.62 11.99
CA LEU A 117 4.76 1.24 11.67
C LEU A 117 4.63 0.32 12.90
N ARG A 118 4.84 0.87 14.10
CA ARG A 118 4.73 0.12 15.36
C ARG A 118 3.28 -0.26 15.71
N ALA A 119 2.30 0.42 15.13
CA ALA A 119 0.87 0.18 15.30
C ALA A 119 0.27 -0.69 14.17
N ALA A 120 0.99 -0.87 13.06
CA ALA A 120 0.57 -1.68 11.92
C ALA A 120 1.18 -3.08 12.03
N GLY A 121 0.37 -4.07 12.40
CA GLY A 121 0.73 -5.48 12.35
C GLY A 121 1.35 -6.09 13.61
N GLN A 122 1.51 -7.41 13.57
CA GLN A 122 2.11 -8.19 14.66
C GLN A 122 3.62 -7.92 14.74
N GLU A 123 4.24 -8.21 15.89
CA GLU A 123 5.67 -7.95 16.11
C GLU A 123 6.58 -8.64 15.05
N ALA A 124 6.19 -9.83 14.60
CA ALA A 124 6.88 -10.55 13.54
C ALA A 124 6.83 -9.82 12.18
N GLU A 125 5.68 -9.22 11.83
CA GLU A 125 5.50 -8.47 10.59
C GLU A 125 6.33 -7.18 10.60
N LYS A 126 6.48 -6.54 11.77
CA LYS A 126 7.34 -5.36 11.93
C LYS A 126 8.80 -5.68 11.66
N GLN A 127 9.30 -6.78 12.24
CA GLN A 127 10.69 -7.21 12.03
C GLN A 127 10.96 -7.53 10.56
N ALA A 128 10.02 -8.24 9.90
CA ALA A 128 10.11 -8.51 8.47
C ALA A 128 10.12 -7.23 7.63
N THR A 129 9.24 -6.27 7.96
CA THR A 129 9.17 -4.97 7.27
C THR A 129 10.47 -4.19 7.42
N LEU A 130 11.03 -4.12 8.63
CA LEU A 130 12.31 -3.45 8.88
C LEU A 130 13.46 -4.12 8.15
N ALA A 131 13.52 -5.45 8.15
CA ALA A 131 14.56 -6.20 7.45
C ALA A 131 14.54 -5.92 5.94
N LEU A 132 13.36 -5.96 5.32
CA LEU A 132 13.20 -5.66 3.89
C LEU A 132 13.51 -4.21 3.56
N LEU A 133 13.06 -3.27 4.39
CA LEU A 133 13.32 -1.84 4.18
C LEU A 133 14.82 -1.52 4.28
N PHE A 134 15.52 -2.07 5.27
CA PHE A 134 16.97 -1.88 5.39
C PHE A 134 17.74 -2.59 4.28
N SER A 135 17.30 -3.77 3.84
CA SER A 135 17.89 -4.45 2.68
C SER A 135 17.76 -3.60 1.41
N TYR A 136 16.59 -2.99 1.19
CA TYR A 136 16.38 -2.08 0.07
C TYR A 136 17.36 -0.90 0.12
N PHE A 137 17.46 -0.22 1.28
CA PHE A 137 18.38 0.90 1.44
C PHE A 137 19.85 0.51 1.25
N ALA A 138 20.28 -0.65 1.76
CA ALA A 138 21.64 -1.14 1.56
C ALA A 138 21.93 -1.38 0.07
N SER A 139 21.02 -2.05 -0.66
CA SER A 139 21.21 -2.32 -2.09
C SER A 139 21.23 -1.04 -2.94
N SER A 140 20.48 -0.01 -2.56
CA SER A 140 20.47 1.27 -3.28
C SER A 140 21.79 2.04 -3.19
N THR A 141 22.59 1.78 -2.15
CA THR A 141 23.91 2.41 -2.01
C THR A 141 25.00 1.76 -2.86
N GLU A 142 24.78 0.52 -3.34
CA GLU A 142 25.74 -0.22 -4.16
C GLU A 142 25.60 0.09 -5.66
N GLU A 143 24.42 0.52 -6.13
CA GLU A 143 24.21 0.90 -7.55
C GLU A 143 24.84 2.25 -7.94
N GLU A 144 25.27 3.06 -6.97
CA GLU A 144 25.89 4.37 -7.21
C GLU A 144 27.45 4.37 -7.16
N ALA A 145 28.09 3.21 -6.94
CA ALA A 145 29.55 3.07 -6.80
C ALA A 145 30.22 2.38 -8.01
#